data_AF-A0A376W3Y7-F1
#
_entry.id   AF-A0A376W3Y7-F1
#
_cell.length_a   1.000
_cell.length_b   1.000
_cell.length_c   1.000
_cell.angle_alpha   90.00
_cell.angle_beta   90.00
_cell.angle_gamma   90.00
#
_symmetry.space_group_name_H-M   'P 1'
#
loop_
_entity.id
_entity.type
_entity.pdbx_description
1 polymer ?
#
loop_
_entity_poly.entity_id
_entity_poly.type
_entity_poly.pdbx_seq_one_letter_code
_entity_poly.pdbx_strand_id
1 'polypeptide(L)'
;MLILIGWQFQVRQPSDYIMNKAEFYADLNRDFNALMAGETSFLATLANTSALLYERLTDVNWAGFYLLEDDTLVLGPFQGKIACVRIPVGRGVCGTAVARNQVQRIEDVHAFDGHIACDAASNSEIVLPLVVKIRLLVFSTSIVPSSVALQTRMSRLTSACGTA
;
A
#
# COMPACT_ATOMS: atom_id res chain seq x y z
N MET A 1 -44.13 -12.94 -18.88
CA MET A 1 -43.28 -11.99 -18.14
C MET A 1 -42.72 -12.71 -16.93
N LEU A 2 -41.56 -13.33 -17.10
CA LEU A 2 -40.88 -14.15 -16.09
C LEU A 2 -39.41 -14.31 -16.53
N ILE A 3 -38.51 -14.37 -15.53
CA ILE A 3 -37.25 -15.16 -15.51
C ILE A 3 -36.07 -14.52 -16.32
N LEU A 4 -34.83 -14.31 -15.84
CA LEU A 4 -34.05 -14.80 -14.69
C LEU A 4 -32.61 -14.16 -14.71
N ILE A 5 -31.94 -14.12 -13.54
CA ILE A 5 -30.47 -14.12 -13.25
C ILE A 5 -29.51 -13.11 -13.90
N GLY A 6 -28.69 -12.49 -13.06
CA GLY A 6 -27.47 -11.84 -13.48
C GLY A 6 -26.69 -11.18 -12.35
N TRP A 7 -26.29 -11.94 -11.34
CA TRP A 7 -25.14 -11.56 -10.52
C TRP A 7 -23.94 -11.40 -11.47
N GLN A 8 -23.61 -10.18 -11.88
CA GLN A 8 -22.26 -9.90 -12.35
C GLN A 8 -21.36 -9.81 -11.13
N PHE A 9 -21.01 -10.97 -10.58
CA PHE A 9 -19.66 -11.16 -10.06
C PHE A 9 -18.75 -10.71 -11.19
N GLN A 10 -18.08 -9.58 -11.02
CA GLN A 10 -17.06 -9.15 -11.97
C GLN A 10 -16.07 -10.31 -12.08
N VAL A 11 -16.07 -10.94 -13.25
CA VAL A 11 -15.19 -12.06 -13.57
C VAL A 11 -13.78 -11.58 -13.27
N ARG A 12 -13.15 -12.12 -12.22
CA ARG A 12 -11.71 -11.99 -12.00
C ARG A 12 -11.09 -12.59 -13.25
N GLN A 13 -10.61 -11.73 -14.15
CA GLN A 13 -10.07 -12.18 -15.43
C GLN A 13 -8.91 -13.14 -15.14
N PRO A 14 -8.83 -14.29 -15.82
CA PRO A 14 -7.81 -15.31 -15.60
C PRO A 14 -6.45 -14.91 -16.20
N SER A 15 -5.96 -13.72 -15.88
CA SER A 15 -4.60 -13.27 -16.19
C SER A 15 -3.73 -13.20 -14.94
N ASP A 16 -3.88 -14.17 -14.03
CA ASP A 16 -2.81 -14.60 -13.11
C ASP A 16 -1.67 -15.31 -13.89
N TYR A 17 -1.44 -14.90 -15.15
CA TYR A 17 -0.16 -15.12 -15.79
C TYR A 17 0.84 -14.38 -14.92
N ILE A 18 1.80 -15.10 -14.35
CA ILE A 18 2.73 -14.60 -13.32
C ILE A 18 3.53 -13.45 -13.93
N MET A 19 2.95 -12.26 -13.88
CA MET A 19 3.60 -11.01 -14.22
C MET A 19 4.69 -10.84 -13.18
N ASN A 20 5.93 -10.81 -13.62
CA ASN A 20 7.01 -10.59 -12.69
C ASN A 20 6.93 -9.13 -12.16
N LYS A 21 7.57 -8.85 -11.03
CA LYS A 21 7.49 -7.51 -10.42
C LYS A 21 7.92 -6.40 -11.39
N ALA A 22 8.88 -6.66 -12.27
CA ALA A 22 9.35 -5.65 -13.23
C ALA A 22 8.27 -5.30 -14.26
N GLU A 23 7.60 -6.31 -14.83
CA GLU A 23 6.47 -6.12 -15.73
C GLU A 23 5.31 -5.40 -15.02
N PHE A 24 5.00 -5.80 -13.79
CA PHE A 24 3.95 -5.15 -12.99
C PHE A 24 4.22 -3.67 -12.78
N TYR A 25 5.42 -3.30 -12.35
CA TYR A 25 5.75 -1.89 -12.15
C TYR A 25 5.84 -1.13 -13.49
N ALA A 26 6.21 -1.78 -14.60
CA ALA A 26 6.18 -1.15 -15.91
C ALA A 26 4.75 -0.82 -16.37
N ASP A 27 3.81 -1.75 -16.19
CA ASP A 27 2.40 -1.54 -16.51
C ASP A 27 1.75 -0.52 -15.55
N LEU A 28 2.01 -0.61 -14.24
CA LEU A 28 1.53 0.37 -13.26
C LEU A 28 1.99 1.80 -13.59
N ASN A 29 3.25 1.97 -14.00
CA ASN A 29 3.77 3.27 -14.43
C ASN A 29 3.11 3.76 -15.71
N ARG A 30 2.76 2.87 -16.65
CA ARG A 30 2.02 3.23 -17.86
C ARG A 30 0.63 3.76 -17.50
N ASP A 31 -0.10 3.03 -16.64
CA ASP A 31 -1.44 3.41 -16.18
C ASP A 31 -1.41 4.76 -15.43
N PHE A 32 -0.44 4.93 -14.53
CA PHE A 32 -0.22 6.18 -13.81
C PHE A 32 0.04 7.36 -14.76
N ASN A 33 0.94 7.19 -15.72
CA ASN A 33 1.27 8.24 -16.69
C ASN A 33 0.05 8.64 -17.52
N ALA A 34 -0.78 7.68 -17.94
CA ALA A 34 -2.01 7.96 -18.67
C ALA A 34 -3.04 8.70 -17.78
N LEU A 35 -3.18 8.29 -16.52
CA LEU A 35 -4.14 8.88 -15.59
C LEU A 35 -3.78 10.31 -15.18
N MET A 36 -2.48 10.62 -15.08
CA MET A 36 -1.98 11.93 -14.63
C MET A 36 -1.65 12.89 -15.77
N ALA A 37 -1.73 12.44 -17.03
CA ALA A 37 -1.40 13.26 -18.19
C ALA A 37 -2.28 14.52 -18.27
N GLY A 38 -1.66 15.70 -18.14
CA GLY A 38 -2.35 16.99 -18.22
C GLY A 38 -3.09 17.42 -16.95
N GLU A 39 -3.03 16.64 -15.86
CA GLU A 39 -3.61 17.03 -14.58
C GLU A 39 -2.77 18.12 -13.91
N THR A 40 -3.45 19.09 -13.31
CA THR A 40 -2.83 20.26 -12.63
C THR A 40 -3.27 20.39 -11.16
N SER A 41 -4.37 19.74 -10.80
CA SER A 41 -4.90 19.70 -9.44
C SER A 41 -4.06 18.77 -8.57
N PHE A 42 -3.24 19.39 -7.70
CA PHE A 42 -2.42 18.68 -6.73
C PHE A 42 -3.21 17.68 -5.88
N LEU A 43 -4.38 18.10 -5.37
CA LEU A 43 -5.20 17.24 -4.53
C LEU A 43 -5.78 16.05 -5.31
N ALA A 44 -6.24 16.27 -6.55
CA ALA A 44 -6.75 15.21 -7.40
C ALA A 44 -5.66 14.20 -7.77
N THR A 45 -4.45 14.68 -8.08
CA THR A 45 -3.29 13.82 -8.32
C THR A 45 -3.02 12.90 -7.13
N LEU A 46 -2.92 13.44 -5.92
CA LEU A 46 -2.68 12.62 -4.73
C LEU A 46 -3.81 11.62 -4.47
N ALA A 47 -5.06 12.07 -4.57
CA ALA A 47 -6.22 11.21 -4.35
C ALA A 47 -6.24 10.02 -5.32
N ASN A 48 -6.15 10.28 -6.63
CA ASN A 48 -6.17 9.23 -7.64
C ASN A 48 -4.91 8.35 -7.62
N THR A 49 -3.75 8.91 -7.23
CA THR A 49 -2.53 8.10 -7.05
C THR A 49 -2.69 7.11 -5.91
N SER A 50 -3.27 7.55 -4.78
CA SER A 50 -3.54 6.66 -3.65
C SER A 50 -4.50 5.54 -4.01
N ALA A 51 -5.55 5.86 -4.79
CA ALA A 51 -6.52 4.89 -5.29
C ALA A 51 -5.88 3.85 -6.23
N LEU A 52 -5.13 4.31 -7.24
CA LEU A 52 -4.43 3.45 -8.19
C LEU A 52 -3.49 2.47 -7.47
N LEU A 53 -2.71 2.97 -6.52
CA LEU A 53 -1.73 2.14 -5.80
C LEU A 53 -2.43 1.11 -4.91
N TYR A 54 -3.49 1.51 -4.19
CA TYR A 54 -4.25 0.59 -3.34
C TYR A 54 -5.01 -0.48 -4.15
N GLU A 55 -5.49 -0.14 -5.34
CA GLU A 55 -6.17 -1.10 -6.22
C GLU A 55 -5.20 -2.09 -6.88
N ARG A 56 -4.01 -1.62 -7.29
CA ARG A 56 -3.08 -2.42 -8.09
C ARG A 56 -2.10 -3.22 -7.25
N LEU A 57 -1.66 -2.72 -6.08
CA LEU A 57 -0.73 -3.43 -5.21
C LEU A 57 -1.48 -4.48 -4.37
N THR A 58 -1.02 -5.73 -4.46
CA THR A 58 -1.51 -6.81 -3.59
C THR A 58 -0.91 -6.70 -2.20
N ASP A 59 -1.62 -7.21 -1.20
CA ASP A 59 -1.16 -7.33 0.20
C ASP A 59 -0.90 -6.00 0.92
N VAL A 60 -1.42 -4.88 0.39
CA VAL A 60 -1.36 -3.56 1.03
C VAL A 60 -2.65 -3.28 1.83
N ASN A 61 -2.55 -2.81 3.08
CA ASN A 61 -3.71 -2.37 3.89
C ASN A 61 -3.84 -0.85 4.02
N TRP A 62 -2.83 -0.10 3.60
CA TRP A 62 -2.87 1.36 3.58
C TRP A 62 -1.97 1.91 2.47
N ALA A 63 -2.45 2.88 1.69
CA ALA A 63 -1.64 3.60 0.71
C ALA A 63 -2.08 5.07 0.67
N GLY A 64 -1.16 6.01 0.83
CA GLY A 64 -1.54 7.42 0.90
C GLY A 64 -0.40 8.37 1.17
N PHE A 65 -0.78 9.64 1.42
CA PHE A 65 0.14 10.75 1.52
C PHE A 65 0.07 11.46 2.87
N TYR A 66 1.23 11.90 3.37
CA TYR A 66 1.33 12.98 4.35
C TYR A 66 2.01 14.19 3.71
N LEU A 67 1.54 15.38 4.07
CA LEU A 67 2.04 16.67 3.60
C LEU A 67 2.87 17.31 4.71
N LEU A 68 4.07 17.80 4.40
CA LEU A 68 4.85 18.53 5.39
C LEU A 68 4.30 19.96 5.58
N GLU A 69 3.89 20.26 6.81
CA GLU A 69 3.52 21.59 7.29
C GLU A 69 4.45 21.94 8.46
N ASP A 70 5.36 22.89 8.23
CA ASP A 70 6.48 23.22 9.13
C ASP A 70 7.31 21.97 9.50
N ASP A 71 7.31 21.58 10.78
CA ASP A 71 8.04 20.43 11.31
C ASP A 71 7.10 19.24 11.62
N THR A 72 5.95 19.19 10.95
CA THR A 72 4.92 18.16 11.15
C THR A 72 4.36 17.66 9.82
N LEU A 73 4.26 16.34 9.70
CA LEU A 73 3.52 15.68 8.64
C LEU A 73 2.02 15.67 8.97
N VAL A 74 1.21 16.19 8.06
CA VAL A 74 -0.26 16.24 8.17
C VAL A 74 -0.89 15.30 7.15
N LEU A 75 -1.87 14.52 7.59
CA LEU A 75 -2.54 13.51 6.77
C LEU A 75 -3.20 14.13 5.53
N GLY A 76 -2.82 13.64 4.35
CA GLY A 76 -3.41 13.96 3.05
C GLY A 76 -4.32 12.85 2.51
N PRO A 77 -4.57 12.78 1.20
CA PRO A 77 -5.37 11.72 0.60
C PRO A 77 -4.78 10.32 0.79
N PHE A 78 -5.62 9.33 1.09
CA PHE A 78 -5.21 7.95 1.32
C PHE A 78 -6.35 6.95 1.06
N GLN A 79 -5.99 5.68 0.94
CA GLN A 79 -6.89 4.52 0.97
C GLN A 79 -6.49 3.61 2.14
N GLY A 80 -7.49 3.12 2.88
CA GLY A 80 -7.29 2.25 4.04
C GLY A 80 -8.12 2.69 5.25
N LYS A 81 -7.79 2.17 6.42
CA LYS A 81 -8.42 2.55 7.69
C LYS A 81 -8.01 3.97 8.12
N ILE A 82 -8.76 4.53 9.07
CA ILE A 82 -8.45 5.81 9.73
C ILE A 82 -7.00 5.80 10.26
N ALA A 83 -6.27 6.88 10.01
CA ALA A 83 -4.86 7.02 10.38
C ALA A 83 -4.63 8.25 11.29
N CYS A 84 -3.44 8.33 11.88
CA CYS A 84 -3.04 9.47 12.70
C CYS A 84 -2.97 10.76 11.86
N VAL A 85 -3.58 11.85 12.33
CA VAL A 85 -3.66 13.09 11.53
C VAL A 85 -2.33 13.85 11.48
N ARG A 86 -1.50 13.74 12.54
CA ARG A 86 -0.24 14.49 12.68
C ARG A 86 0.90 13.58 13.12
N ILE A 87 2.05 13.70 12.46
CA ILE A 87 3.28 12.96 12.79
C ILE A 87 4.44 13.96 12.83
N PRO A 88 5.13 14.15 13.96
CA PRO A 88 6.30 15.03 14.01
C PRO A 88 7.44 14.52 13.12
N VAL A 89 8.23 15.42 12.54
CA VAL A 89 9.45 15.04 11.81
C VAL A 89 10.40 14.26 12.73
N GLY A 90 11.06 13.25 12.17
CA GLY A 90 11.96 12.35 12.90
C GLY A 90 11.26 11.30 13.77
N ARG A 91 9.92 11.27 13.81
CA ARG A 91 9.15 10.28 14.60
C ARG A 91 8.44 9.26 13.71
N GLY A 92 8.51 7.98 14.11
CA GLY A 92 7.97 6.87 13.32
C GLY A 92 8.66 6.73 11.96
N VAL A 93 8.17 5.81 11.14
CA VAL A 93 8.76 5.53 9.82
C VAL A 93 8.59 6.74 8.89
N CYS A 94 7.39 7.31 8.84
CA CYS A 94 7.06 8.51 8.06
C CYS A 94 7.93 9.73 8.43
N GLY A 95 8.01 10.08 9.70
CA GLY A 95 8.84 11.22 10.15
C GLY A 95 10.33 10.97 9.93
N THR A 96 10.81 9.73 10.07
CA THR A 96 12.20 9.37 9.79
C THR A 96 12.56 9.53 8.32
N ALA A 97 11.66 9.14 7.41
CA ALA A 97 11.87 9.31 5.96
C ALA A 97 12.05 10.78 5.58
N VAL A 98 11.28 11.67 6.22
CA VAL A 98 11.41 13.11 6.06
C VAL A 98 12.73 13.63 6.61
N ALA A 99 13.02 13.32 7.88
CA ALA A 99 14.22 13.83 8.55
C ALA A 99 15.52 13.44 7.83
N ARG A 100 15.55 12.24 7.24
CA ARG A 100 16.72 11.72 6.51
C ARG A 100 16.70 12.01 5.02
N ASN A 101 15.58 12.49 4.48
CA ASN A 101 15.31 12.59 3.04
C ASN A 101 15.70 11.30 2.28
N GLN A 102 15.32 10.15 2.84
CA GLN A 102 15.67 8.83 2.32
C GLN A 102 14.46 7.90 2.38
N VAL A 103 14.35 7.02 1.39
CA VAL A 103 13.36 5.93 1.40
C VAL A 103 13.60 5.06 2.63
N GLN A 104 12.55 4.81 3.40
CA GLN A 104 12.58 3.85 4.50
C GLN A 104 11.83 2.60 4.05
N ARG A 105 12.51 1.45 4.00
CA ARG A 105 11.89 0.15 3.70
C ARG A 105 12.04 -0.73 4.93
N ILE A 106 10.97 -0.87 5.68
CA ILE A 106 10.92 -1.54 6.97
C ILE A 106 10.25 -2.89 6.80
N GLU A 107 11.01 -3.96 7.05
CA GLU A 107 10.50 -5.34 6.92
C GLU A 107 9.62 -5.76 8.10
N ASP A 108 9.93 -5.25 9.29
CA ASP A 108 9.13 -5.44 10.50
C ASP A 108 8.97 -4.11 11.24
N VAL A 109 7.77 -3.54 11.21
CA VAL A 109 7.49 -2.25 11.87
C VAL A 109 7.50 -2.35 13.38
N HIS A 110 7.27 -3.54 13.95
CA HIS A 110 7.31 -3.76 15.39
C HIS A 110 8.74 -3.75 15.94
N ALA A 111 9.72 -4.05 15.10
CA ALA A 111 11.15 -3.96 15.42
C ALA A 111 11.74 -2.56 15.19
N PHE A 112 10.99 -1.63 14.61
CA PHE A 112 11.48 -0.28 14.31
C PHE A 112 11.50 0.61 15.57
N ASP A 113 12.67 1.13 15.90
CA ASP A 113 12.83 2.02 17.05
C ASP A 113 12.07 3.34 16.85
N GLY A 114 11.25 3.72 17.83
CA GLY A 114 10.37 4.88 17.73
C GLY A 114 9.12 4.67 16.86
N HIS A 115 8.67 3.41 16.68
CA HIS A 115 7.43 3.08 15.98
C HIS A 115 6.21 3.82 16.54
N ILE A 116 5.42 4.42 15.64
CA ILE A 116 4.12 5.01 15.94
C ILE A 116 3.07 4.13 15.26
N ALA A 117 2.46 3.23 16.02
CA ALA A 117 1.41 2.36 15.51
C ALA A 117 0.09 3.12 15.40
N CYS A 118 -0.36 3.39 14.18
CA CYS A 118 -1.75 3.84 13.93
C CYS A 118 -2.66 2.66 13.53
N ASP A 119 -2.10 1.59 12.93
CA ASP A 119 -2.79 0.33 12.62
C ASP A 119 -1.93 -0.86 13.04
N ALA A 120 -2.42 -1.65 14.00
CA ALA A 120 -1.73 -2.84 14.50
C ALA A 120 -1.67 -3.99 13.49
N ALA A 121 -2.42 -3.92 12.38
CA ALA A 121 -2.38 -4.93 11.34
C ALA A 121 -1.19 -4.77 10.38
N SER A 122 -0.54 -3.60 10.34
CA SER A 122 0.63 -3.36 9.49
C SER A 122 1.84 -4.11 10.02
N ASN A 123 2.46 -4.96 9.19
CA ASN A 123 3.64 -5.73 9.56
C ASN A 123 4.91 -5.17 8.93
N SER A 124 4.82 -4.64 7.71
CA SER A 124 5.95 -4.02 7.01
C SER A 124 5.49 -2.72 6.35
N GLU A 125 6.41 -1.77 6.17
CA GLU A 125 6.09 -0.44 5.66
C GLU A 125 7.20 0.03 4.71
N ILE A 126 6.80 0.65 3.59
CA ILE A 126 7.74 1.41 2.76
C ILE A 126 7.26 2.85 2.66
N VAL A 127 8.20 3.77 2.87
CA VAL A 127 7.95 5.20 2.95
C VAL A 127 8.91 5.94 2.02
N LEU A 128 8.35 6.65 1.03
CA LEU A 128 9.11 7.41 0.05
C LEU A 128 8.95 8.91 0.30
N PRO A 129 10.04 9.66 0.58
CA PRO A 129 10.00 11.12 0.56
C PRO A 129 9.88 11.61 -0.88
N LEU A 130 8.92 12.51 -1.14
CA LEU A 130 8.69 13.13 -2.44
C LEU A 130 9.05 14.61 -2.35
N VAL A 131 9.94 15.10 -3.20
CA VAL A 131 10.30 16.52 -3.25
C VAL A 131 9.66 17.16 -4.48
N VAL A 132 8.69 18.05 -4.28
CA VAL A 132 8.03 18.78 -5.38
C VAL A 132 8.30 20.27 -5.23
N LYS A 133 9.23 20.82 -6.03
CA LYS A 133 9.50 22.26 -6.18
C LYS A 133 9.48 23.08 -4.86
N ILE A 134 9.91 22.51 -3.72
CA ILE A 134 9.99 23.05 -2.32
C ILE A 134 9.07 22.36 -1.27
N ARG A 135 8.15 21.45 -1.64
CA ARG A 135 7.32 20.69 -0.67
C ARG A 135 7.72 19.22 -0.58
N LEU A 136 7.88 18.72 0.64
CA LEU A 136 8.12 17.31 0.91
C LEU A 136 6.79 16.59 1.18
N LEU A 137 6.58 15.45 0.52
CA LEU A 137 5.45 14.56 0.76
C LEU A 137 5.99 13.21 1.22
N VAL A 138 5.18 12.45 1.94
CA VAL A 138 5.50 11.07 2.28
C VAL A 138 4.45 10.18 1.67
N PHE A 139 4.87 9.29 0.77
CA PHE A 139 4.05 8.15 0.36
C PHE A 139 4.36 6.97 1.27
N SER A 140 3.36 6.41 1.96
CA SER A 140 3.52 5.20 2.78
C SER A 140 2.63 4.08 2.24
N THR A 141 3.15 2.86 2.18
CA THR A 141 2.33 1.65 2.11
C THR A 141 2.63 0.72 3.25
N SER A 142 1.57 0.25 3.90
CA SER A 142 1.62 -0.82 4.90
C SER A 142 1.21 -2.13 4.26
N ILE A 143 1.90 -3.23 4.58
CA ILE A 143 1.68 -4.56 3.98
C ILE A 143 1.29 -5.55 5.08
N VAL A 144 0.29 -6.37 4.77
CA VAL A 144 -0.17 -7.50 5.59
C VAL A 144 0.16 -8.79 4.83
N PRO A 145 0.88 -9.75 5.42
CA PRO A 145 1.13 -11.01 4.75
C PRO A 145 -0.20 -11.72 4.44
N SER A 146 -0.42 -12.06 3.17
CA SER A 146 -1.58 -12.84 2.75
C SER A 146 -1.58 -14.18 3.48
N SER A 147 -2.64 -14.43 4.24
CA SER A 147 -2.91 -15.71 4.91
C SER A 147 -3.02 -16.92 3.97
N VAL A 148 -2.91 -16.70 2.65
CA VAL A 148 -2.93 -17.73 1.60
C VAL A 148 -1.68 -18.63 1.63
N ALA A 149 -0.54 -18.16 2.17
CA ALA A 149 0.67 -18.98 2.23
C ALA A 149 0.65 -20.06 3.32
N LEU A 150 -0.18 -19.91 4.37
CA LEU A 150 -0.21 -20.84 5.52
C LEU A 150 -1.22 -21.98 5.37
N GLN A 151 -2.27 -21.84 4.56
CA GLN A 151 -3.26 -22.92 4.36
C GLN A 151 -2.78 -24.05 3.44
N THR A 152 -1.80 -23.80 2.57
CA THR A 152 -1.31 -24.82 1.62
C THR A 152 -0.34 -25.83 2.25
N ARG A 153 0.09 -25.62 3.51
CA ARG A 153 1.03 -26.53 4.21
C ARG A 153 0.38 -27.40 5.29
N MET A 154 -0.89 -27.16 5.64
CA MET A 154 -1.60 -27.95 6.66
C MET A 154 -2.45 -29.09 6.09
N SER A 155 -2.70 -29.13 4.77
CA SER A 155 -3.45 -30.20 4.10
C SER A 155 -2.59 -31.38 3.63
N ARG A 156 -1.25 -31.34 3.80
CA ARG A 156 -0.35 -32.46 3.42
C ARG A 156 0.25 -33.23 4.61
N LEU A 157 -0.18 -32.95 5.83
CA LEU A 157 0.30 -33.65 7.04
C LEU A 157 -0.72 -34.61 7.66
N THR A 158 -1.92 -34.75 7.08
CA THR A 158 -2.97 -35.67 7.58
C THR A 158 -3.16 -36.94 6.75
N SER A 159 -2.33 -37.22 5.74
CA SER A 159 -2.45 -38.44 4.92
C SER A 159 -1.26 -39.42 4.99
N ALA A 160 -0.39 -39.31 5.99
CA ALA A 160 0.80 -40.17 6.12
C ALA A 160 0.97 -40.83 7.50
N CYS A 161 -0.11 -41.03 8.25
CA CYS A 161 -0.07 -41.87 9.46
C CYS A 161 -1.39 -42.65 9.58
N GLY A 162 -1.38 -43.91 9.15
CA GLY A 162 -2.54 -44.78 9.23
C GLY A 162 -2.42 -46.08 8.43
N THR A 163 -1.36 -46.86 8.65
CA THR A 163 -1.38 -48.31 8.43
C THR A 163 -1.00 -48.98 9.74
N ALA A 164 -1.99 -49.57 10.40
CA ALA A 164 -1.90 -50.76 11.25
C ALA A 164 -3.31 -51.34 11.38
#